data_AF-A0A962FXF4-F1
#
_entry.id   AF-A0A962FXF4-F1
#
_cell.length_a   1.000
_cell.length_b   1.000
_cell.length_c   1.000
_cell.angle_alpha   90.00
_cell.angle_beta   90.00
_cell.angle_gamma   90.00
#
_symmetry.space_group_name_H-M   'P 1'
#
loop_
_entity.id
_entity.type
_entity.pdbx_description
1 polymer ?
#
loop_
_entity_poly.entity_id
_entity_poly.type
_entity_poly.pdbx_seq_one_letter_code
_entity_poly.pdbx_strand_id
1 'polypeptide(L)'
;CPPGGDAGIRQLAELLGREPKPLNADNGEESPDTVALIDESRCIGCTKCIQACPVDAIIGAPKLMHVVIPELCTGCDLCVAPCPVDCIDMVEPKPTTTTWTRPKPAIPVALVE
;
A
#
# COMPACT_ATOMS: atom_id res chain seq x y z
N CYS A 1 4.65 10.91 -6.51
CA CYS A 1 4.30 10.44 -5.15
C CYS A 1 5.11 9.16 -4.94
N PRO A 2 5.86 9.03 -3.84
CA PRO A 2 6.71 7.86 -3.58
C PRO A 2 6.11 6.48 -3.91
N PRO A 3 4.86 6.16 -3.51
CA PRO A 3 4.25 4.86 -3.85
C PRO A 3 4.04 4.61 -5.34
N GLY A 4 3.92 5.67 -6.16
CA GLY A 4 3.77 5.52 -7.61
C GLY A 4 5.10 5.37 -8.34
N GLY A 5 6.22 5.67 -7.67
CA GLY A 5 7.56 5.52 -8.21
C GLY A 5 7.83 6.23 -9.54
N ASP A 6 8.91 5.81 -10.19
CA ASP A 6 9.30 6.29 -11.52
C ASP A 6 8.39 5.74 -12.64
N ALA A 7 7.85 4.54 -12.45
CA ALA A 7 6.88 3.94 -13.38
C ALA A 7 5.62 4.82 -13.52
N GLY A 8 5.03 5.25 -12.40
CA GLY A 8 3.85 6.12 -12.40
C GLY A 8 4.13 7.50 -12.96
N ILE A 9 5.33 8.06 -12.70
CA ILE A 9 5.77 9.32 -13.30
C ILE A 9 5.77 9.24 -14.83
N ARG A 10 6.36 8.18 -15.40
CA ARG A 10 6.42 8.01 -16.87
C ARG A 10 5.03 7.86 -17.48
N GLN A 11 4.17 7.04 -16.88
CA GLN A 11 2.80 6.84 -17.37
C GLN A 11 2.00 8.16 -17.37
N LEU A 12 2.11 8.94 -16.29
CA LEU A 12 1.45 10.25 -16.22
C LEU A 12 2.02 11.24 -17.24
N ALA A 13 3.35 11.25 -17.44
CA ALA A 13 4.01 12.11 -18.40
C ALA A 13 3.55 11.82 -19.84
N GLU A 14 3.44 10.54 -20.20
CA GLU A 14 2.92 10.09 -21.50
C GLU A 14 1.47 10.53 -21.72
N LEU A 15 0.57 10.25 -20.75
CA LEU A 15 -0.85 10.62 -20.85
C LEU A 15 -1.07 12.13 -20.97
N LEU A 16 -0.22 12.92 -20.29
CA LEU A 16 -0.31 14.38 -20.29
C LEU A 16 0.48 15.05 -21.41
N GLY A 17 1.23 14.29 -22.22
CA GLY A 17 2.11 14.82 -23.27
C GLY A 17 3.22 15.73 -22.71
N ARG A 18 3.78 15.39 -21.54
CA ARG A 18 4.83 16.18 -20.87
C ARG A 18 6.11 15.36 -20.72
N GLU A 19 7.23 16.05 -20.55
CA GLU A 19 8.50 15.38 -20.23
C GLU A 19 8.45 14.81 -18.80
N PRO A 20 8.88 13.55 -18.58
CA PRO A 20 8.93 12.94 -17.26
C PRO A 20 10.00 13.61 -16.41
N LYS A 21 9.64 13.97 -15.18
CA LYS A 21 10.54 14.54 -14.18
C LYS A 21 10.91 13.48 -13.14
N PRO A 22 12.14 13.48 -12.59
CA PRO A 22 12.49 12.52 -11.55
C PRO A 22 11.59 12.68 -10.32
N LEU A 23 11.51 11.62 -9.51
CA LEU A 23 10.81 11.66 -8.23
C LEU A 23 11.41 12.76 -7.35
N ASN A 24 10.55 13.57 -6.73
CA ASN A 24 11.00 14.63 -5.83
C ASN A 24 11.48 14.03 -4.50
N ALA A 25 12.77 14.15 -4.22
CA ALA A 25 13.38 13.64 -2.98
C ALA A 25 12.79 14.28 -1.71
N ASP A 26 12.27 15.52 -1.79
CA ASP A 26 11.61 16.17 -0.65
C ASP A 26 10.32 15.47 -0.23
N ASN A 27 9.73 14.66 -1.12
CA ASN A 27 8.48 13.95 -0.88
C ASN A 27 8.69 12.49 -0.45
N GLY A 28 9.93 12.02 -0.27
CA GLY A 28 10.27 10.65 0.13
C GLY A 28 10.88 9.80 -0.99
N GLU A 29 11.18 8.54 -0.66
CA GLU A 29 11.83 7.57 -1.55
C GLU A 29 10.84 6.57 -2.15
N GLU A 30 11.11 6.10 -3.38
CA GLU A 30 10.31 5.05 -4.02
C GLU A 30 10.26 3.80 -3.12
N SER A 31 9.03 3.34 -2.87
CA SER A 31 8.74 2.22 -1.98
C SER A 31 7.98 1.14 -2.76
N PRO A 32 8.12 -0.15 -2.39
CA PRO A 32 7.37 -1.22 -3.02
C PRO A 32 5.87 -1.07 -2.80
N ASP A 33 5.09 -1.68 -3.68
CA ASP A 33 3.63 -1.72 -3.57
C ASP A 33 3.22 -2.39 -2.26
N THR A 34 2.51 -1.64 -1.42
CA THR A 34 1.96 -2.10 -0.15
C THR A 34 0.50 -1.68 -0.02
N VAL A 35 -0.24 -2.39 0.82
CA VAL A 35 -1.62 -2.07 1.18
C VAL A 35 -1.74 -1.95 2.68
N ALA A 36 -2.55 -0.99 3.13
CA ALA A 36 -2.85 -0.86 4.54
C ALA A 36 -3.79 -1.99 4.99
N LEU A 37 -3.50 -2.59 6.14
CA LEU A 37 -4.32 -3.59 6.82
C LEU A 37 -4.67 -3.06 8.21
N ILE A 38 -5.96 -3.04 8.55
CA ILE A 38 -6.43 -2.61 9.87
C ILE A 38 -6.69 -3.86 10.71
N ASP A 39 -6.07 -3.94 11.89
CA ASP A 39 -6.38 -4.98 12.88
C ASP A 39 -7.76 -4.72 13.49
N GLU A 40 -8.72 -5.57 13.12
CA GLU A 40 -10.10 -5.51 13.56
C GLU A 40 -10.27 -5.58 15.08
N SER A 41 -9.39 -6.31 15.76
CA SER A 41 -9.48 -6.53 17.21
C SER A 41 -9.08 -5.30 18.03
N ARG A 42 -8.30 -4.40 17.44
CA ARG A 42 -7.76 -3.20 18.08
C ARG A 42 -8.43 -1.91 17.62
N CYS A 43 -9.10 -1.93 16.48
CA CYS A 43 -9.73 -0.74 15.92
C CYS A 43 -10.91 -0.24 16.78
N ILE A 44 -10.81 1.00 17.28
CA ILE A 44 -11.83 1.63 18.13
C ILE A 44 -12.85 2.49 17.38
N GLY A 45 -12.79 2.55 16.04
CA GLY A 45 -13.74 3.36 15.27
C GLY A 45 -13.55 4.88 15.41
N CYS A 46 -12.31 5.38 15.55
CA CYS A 46 -12.00 6.79 15.79
C CYS A 46 -12.08 7.74 14.57
N THR A 47 -12.34 7.20 13.37
CA THR A 47 -12.45 7.86 12.05
C THR A 47 -11.27 8.71 11.56
N LYS A 48 -10.17 8.84 12.32
CA LYS A 48 -8.98 9.62 11.92
C LYS A 48 -8.30 9.10 10.65
N CYS A 49 -8.25 7.77 10.48
CA CYS A 49 -7.65 7.16 9.29
C CYS A 49 -8.42 7.49 8.01
N ILE A 50 -9.75 7.59 8.06
CA ILE A 50 -10.58 7.98 6.91
C ILE A 50 -10.21 9.39 6.44
N GLN A 51 -10.06 10.34 7.37
CA GLN A 51 -9.73 11.74 7.02
C GLN A 51 -8.32 11.89 6.44
N ALA A 52 -7.43 10.96 6.74
CA ALA A 52 -6.06 10.96 6.24
C ALA A 52 -5.91 10.26 4.89
N CYS A 53 -6.89 9.44 4.47
CA CYS A 53 -6.81 8.68 3.23
C CYS A 53 -7.13 9.60 2.04
N PRO A 54 -6.17 9.87 1.13
CA PRO A 54 -6.38 10.81 0.01
C PRO A 54 -7.25 10.24 -1.11
N VAL A 55 -7.52 8.94 -1.08
CA VAL A 55 -8.22 8.17 -2.13
C VAL A 55 -9.49 7.48 -1.60
N ASP A 56 -9.87 7.78 -0.35
CA ASP A 56 -11.06 7.21 0.29
C ASP A 56 -11.14 5.67 0.29
N ALA A 57 -9.98 5.00 0.39
CA ALA A 57 -9.91 3.53 0.39
C ALA A 57 -10.38 2.86 1.69
N ILE A 58 -10.69 3.64 2.74
CA ILE A 58 -11.06 3.14 4.07
C ILE A 58 -12.56 3.33 4.29
N ILE A 59 -13.27 2.26 4.60
CA ILE A 59 -14.71 2.27 4.89
C ILE A 59 -14.95 2.00 6.36
N GLY A 60 -15.91 2.72 6.94
CA GLY A 60 -16.51 2.41 8.23
C GLY A 60 -17.28 3.62 8.75
N ALA A 61 -17.59 3.62 10.05
CA ALA A 61 -18.38 4.66 10.68
C ALA A 61 -17.89 4.91 12.12
N PRO A 62 -18.25 6.06 12.73
CA PRO A 62 -17.86 6.36 14.10
C PRO A 62 -18.26 5.23 15.06
N LYS A 63 -17.31 4.81 15.91
CA LYS A 63 -17.47 3.71 16.89
C LYS A 63 -17.74 2.34 16.26
N LEU A 64 -17.52 2.20 14.96
CA LEU A 64 -17.54 0.92 14.25
C LEU A 64 -16.18 0.65 13.65
N MET A 65 -15.89 -0.64 13.46
CA MET A 65 -14.65 -1.11 12.86
C MET A 65 -14.51 -0.60 11.43
N HIS A 66 -13.32 -0.13 11.09
CA HIS A 66 -12.97 0.27 9.73
C HIS A 66 -12.26 -0.86 8.99
N VAL A 67 -12.41 -0.89 7.68
CA VAL A 67 -11.77 -1.86 6.78
C VAL A 67 -11.21 -1.11 5.56
N VAL A 68 -10.06 -1.55 5.07
CA VAL A 68 -9.44 -1.04 3.84
C VAL A 68 -9.94 -1.86 2.65
N ILE A 69 -10.31 -1.19 1.56
CA ILE A 69 -10.49 -1.81 0.25
C ILE A 69 -9.11 -1.87 -0.43
N PRO A 70 -8.48 -3.04 -0.55
CA PRO A 70 -7.12 -3.14 -1.07
C PRO A 70 -6.96 -2.59 -2.48
N GLU A 71 -7.98 -2.73 -3.33
CA GLU A 71 -7.95 -2.32 -4.74
C GLU A 71 -7.94 -0.81 -4.93
N LEU A 72 -8.34 -0.04 -3.91
CA LEU A 72 -8.33 1.42 -3.92
C LEU A 72 -7.16 1.99 -3.11
N CYS A 73 -6.47 1.16 -2.34
CA CYS A 73 -5.36 1.58 -1.50
C CYS A 73 -4.12 1.82 -2.36
N THR A 74 -3.53 3.01 -2.25
CA THR A 74 -2.31 3.39 -2.97
C THR A 74 -1.03 3.09 -2.20
N GLY A 75 -1.10 2.52 -0.99
CA GLY A 75 0.07 2.26 -0.17
C GLY A 75 0.75 3.51 0.40
N CYS A 76 0.09 4.67 0.39
CA CYS A 76 0.71 5.95 0.76
C CYS A 76 1.03 6.16 2.24
N ASP A 77 0.80 5.18 3.11
CA ASP A 77 1.06 5.16 4.58
C ASP A 77 0.46 6.28 5.46
N LEU A 78 -0.14 7.32 4.89
CA LEU A 78 -0.66 8.50 5.62
C LEU A 78 -1.68 8.17 6.73
N CYS A 79 -2.33 7.02 6.65
CA CYS A 79 -3.32 6.57 7.63
C CYS A 79 -2.71 6.01 8.93
N VAL A 80 -1.42 5.64 8.94
CA VAL A 80 -0.74 5.02 10.08
C VAL A 80 -0.57 6.01 11.23
N ALA A 81 0.10 7.15 10.99
CA ALA A 81 0.41 8.13 12.04
C ALA A 81 -0.82 8.71 12.77
N PRO A 82 -1.98 8.96 12.11
CA PRO A 82 -3.19 9.43 12.78
C PRO A 82 -3.88 8.38 13.67
N CYS A 83 -3.55 7.09 13.55
CA CYS A 83 -4.21 6.02 14.30
C CYS A 83 -3.79 6.04 15.78
N PRO A 84 -4.70 6.37 16.72
CA PRO A 84 -4.33 6.56 18.13
C PRO A 84 -4.04 5.25 18.88
N VAL A 85 -4.42 4.11 18.29
CA VAL A 85 -4.25 2.77 18.86
C VAL A 85 -3.26 1.93 18.07
N ASP A 86 -2.61 2.53 17.06
CA ASP A 86 -1.56 1.93 16.25
C ASP A 86 -1.94 0.53 15.70
N CYS A 87 -3.15 0.45 15.11
CA CYS A 87 -3.74 -0.79 14.61
C CYS A 87 -3.66 -0.94 13.08
N ILE A 88 -2.75 -0.22 12.41
CA ILE A 88 -2.65 -0.22 10.95
C ILE A 88 -1.25 -0.64 10.53
N ASP A 89 -1.17 -1.73 9.78
CA ASP A 89 0.08 -2.26 9.24
C ASP A 89 0.13 -2.10 7.72
N MET A 90 1.32 -1.86 7.17
CA MET A 90 1.56 -1.87 5.72
C MET A 90 2.04 -3.27 5.33
N VAL A 91 1.26 -3.96 4.51
CA VAL A 91 1.54 -5.34 4.10
C VAL A 91 1.65 -5.45 2.59
N GLU A 92 2.30 -6.51 2.11
CA GLU A 92 2.30 -6.83 0.68
C GLU A 92 0.86 -7.14 0.20
N PRO A 93 0.48 -6.69 -1.00
CA PRO A 93 -0.82 -7.01 -1.56
C PRO A 93 -0.96 -8.52 -1.77
N LYS A 94 -2.16 -9.05 -1.48
CA LYS A 94 -2.44 -10.47 -1.70
C LYS A 94 -2.31 -10.80 -3.20
N PRO A 95 -1.67 -11.93 -3.55
CA PRO A 95 -1.51 -12.31 -4.95
C PRO A 95 -2.89 -12.59 -5.57
N THR A 96 -3.14 -11.97 -6.72
CA THR A 96 -4.32 -12.24 -7.56
C THR A 96 -4.04 -13.37 -8.55
N THR A 97 -5.07 -13.88 -9.24
CA THR A 97 -4.92 -14.94 -10.25
C THR A 97 -3.90 -14.61 -11.34
N THR A 98 -3.76 -13.33 -11.71
CA THR A 98 -2.79 -12.85 -12.69
C THR A 98 -1.37 -12.72 -12.12
N THR A 99 -1.23 -12.45 -10.82
CA THR A 99 0.06 -12.15 -10.16
C THR A 99 0.63 -13.39 -9.44
N TRP A 100 -0.20 -14.40 -9.18
CA TRP A 100 0.20 -15.61 -8.51
C TRP A 100 1.28 -16.35 -9.30
N THR A 101 2.43 -16.52 -8.64
CA THR A 101 3.55 -17.30 -9.17
C THR A 101 3.71 -18.55 -8.31
N ARG A 102 3.94 -19.70 -8.95
CA ARG A 102 4.19 -20.96 -8.24
C ARG A 102 5.44 -20.81 -7.36
N PRO A 103 5.35 -20.97 -6.02
CA PRO A 103 6.54 -20.92 -5.18
C PRO A 103 7.48 -22.05 -5.58
N LYS A 104 8.76 -21.72 -5.84
CA LYS A 104 9.78 -22.72 -6.15
C LYS A 104 10.04 -23.53 -4.87
N PRO A 105 9.84 -24.85 -4.87
CA PRO A 105 10.18 -25.65 -3.70
C PRO A 105 11.67 -25.52 -3.41
N ALA A 106 12.02 -25.24 -2.15
CA ALA A 106 13.40 -25.25 -1.67
C ALA A 106 13.86 -26.70 -1.55
N ILE A 107 14.21 -27.31 -2.68
CA ILE A 107 14.80 -28.64 -2.70
C ILE A 107 16.28 -28.49 -2.31
N PRO A 108 16.72 -29.05 -1.16
CA PRO A 108 18.14 -29.02 -0.81
C PRO A 108 18.91 -29.85 -1.83
N VAL A 109 19.83 -29.21 -2.56
CA VAL A 109 20.73 -29.90 -3.47
C VAL A 109 21.87 -30.47 -2.64
N ALA A 110 21.89 -31.78 -2.43
CA ALA A 110 23.05 -32.46 -1.88
C ALA A 110 24.13 -32.52 -2.97
N LEU A 111 25.32 -31.97 -2.68
CA LEU A 111 26.50 -32.17 -3.52
C LEU A 111 26.96 -33.63 -3.33
N VAL A 112 27.01 -34.38 -4.42
CA VAL A 112 27.60 -35.72 -4.45
C VAL A 112 29.08 -35.54 -4.81
N GLU A 113 29.97 -35.86 -3.89
CA GLU A 113 31.42 -35.96 -4.11
C GLU A 113 31.79 -37.21 -4.90
#